data_AF-A0AA39G624-F1
#
_entry.id   AF-A0AA39G624-F1
#
_cell.length_a   1.000
_cell.length_b   1.000
_cell.length_c   1.000
_cell.angle_alpha   90.00
_cell.angle_beta   90.00
_cell.angle_gamma   90.00
#
_symmetry.space_group_name_H-M   'P 1'
#
loop_
_entity.id
_entity.type
_entity.pdbx_description
1 polymer ?
#
loop_
_entity_poly.entity_id
_entity_poly.type
_entity_poly.pdbx_seq_one_letter_code
_entity_poly.pdbx_strand_id
1 'polypeptide(L)'
;MCVKTENILTIPLSVITFSYRQNTLTKLSFITQRIVKGFPPVSPFIGVSPTLCYLLKEKKPLCCLQLAQVCEHCSYRNAKEYNWQNKTIILAADYASNGIYNFIIPLRAHFRSKTSLNPIILLLERRPEIAFLDAIAYFPLVYWMLGSIDCLDDLLRAGITLAENVVVVNKELSNSAEEDTLADCNTIVAVQTMFKFFPSIKSITELSQSSNMRFMQFRAHDKYALHLSKMEKREKERGSHISYMFRLPFAAGSVFSASMLDTLLYQAFVKDYVITFVRLLLGIDQAPGSGFLTSGDSDAESDVGIGRTYKMRRSAASCLANCASRDKSTSAVSNM
;
A
#
# COMPACT_ATOMS: atom_id res chain seq x y z
N MET A 1 -72.85 -7.39 -29.72
CA MET A 1 -72.12 -6.12 -29.55
C MET A 1 -70.75 -6.43 -28.98
N CYS A 2 -69.71 -6.03 -29.71
CA CYS A 2 -68.31 -6.30 -29.47
C CYS A 2 -67.61 -4.94 -29.36
N VAL A 3 -67.01 -4.58 -28.23
CA VAL A 3 -66.03 -3.49 -28.03
C VAL A 3 -65.29 -3.78 -26.71
N LYS A 4 -64.11 -4.42 -26.73
CA LYS A 4 -62.71 -3.92 -26.83
C LYS A 4 -62.04 -3.62 -25.48
N THR A 5 -60.95 -4.37 -25.29
CA THR A 5 -59.78 -4.19 -24.43
C THR A 5 -59.04 -2.86 -24.67
N GLU A 6 -58.45 -2.27 -23.62
CA GLU A 6 -57.20 -1.47 -23.66
C GLU A 6 -56.72 -1.26 -22.20
N ASN A 7 -55.68 -1.97 -21.76
CA ASN A 7 -54.25 -1.64 -21.83
C ASN A 7 -53.74 -0.97 -20.55
N ILE A 8 -53.40 -1.84 -19.60
CA ILE A 8 -52.43 -1.63 -18.53
C ILE A 8 -51.11 -1.21 -19.19
N LEU A 9 -50.68 0.03 -18.96
CA LEU A 9 -49.36 0.52 -19.35
C LEU A 9 -48.30 -0.22 -18.51
N THR A 10 -47.90 -1.38 -19.02
CA THR A 10 -46.69 -2.10 -18.66
C THR A 10 -45.50 -1.26 -19.12
N ILE A 11 -44.98 -0.40 -18.23
CA ILE A 11 -43.66 0.18 -18.40
C ILE A 11 -42.67 -1.00 -18.39
N PRO A 12 -41.95 -1.26 -19.48
CA PRO A 12 -41.11 -2.44 -19.54
C PRO A 12 -39.93 -2.26 -18.56
N LEU A 13 -39.79 -3.20 -17.62
CA LEU A 13 -38.66 -3.33 -16.69
C LEU A 13 -37.29 -3.32 -17.40
N SER A 14 -37.25 -3.56 -18.70
CA SER A 14 -36.05 -3.44 -19.54
C SER A 14 -35.54 -2.00 -19.68
N VAL A 15 -36.39 -0.97 -19.63
CA VAL A 15 -35.97 0.44 -19.81
C VAL A 15 -35.35 1.01 -18.51
N ILE A 16 -35.89 0.64 -17.35
CA ILE A 16 -35.34 1.04 -16.04
C ILE A 16 -34.01 0.32 -15.76
N THR A 17 -33.90 -0.95 -16.17
CA THR A 17 -32.65 -1.70 -16.04
C THR A 17 -31.58 -1.29 -17.05
N PHE A 18 -31.93 -0.72 -18.21
CA PHE A 18 -30.94 -0.22 -19.19
C PHE A 18 -30.24 1.06 -18.74
N SER A 19 -30.97 2.00 -18.14
CA SER A 19 -30.39 3.27 -17.66
C SER A 19 -29.45 3.06 -16.45
N TYR A 20 -29.74 2.07 -15.60
CA TYR A 20 -28.88 1.73 -14.46
C TYR A 20 -27.63 0.90 -14.85
N ARG A 21 -27.70 0.10 -15.93
CA ARG A 21 -26.57 -0.71 -16.43
C ARG A 21 -25.55 0.09 -17.24
N GLN A 22 -25.95 1.16 -17.92
CA GLN A 22 -25.00 2.02 -18.64
C GLN A 22 -24.18 2.94 -17.71
N ASN A 23 -24.65 3.19 -16.47
CA ASN A 23 -23.98 4.08 -15.52
C ASN A 23 -22.86 3.41 -14.69
N THR A 24 -22.79 2.08 -14.66
CA THR A 24 -21.79 1.33 -13.88
C THR A 24 -20.56 0.95 -14.70
N LEU A 25 -20.73 0.62 -15.99
CA LEU A 25 -19.62 0.38 -16.92
C LEU A 25 -18.88 1.67 -17.33
N THR A 26 -19.54 2.82 -17.26
CA THR A 26 -18.96 4.15 -17.55
C THR A 26 -18.17 4.74 -16.37
N LYS A 27 -18.44 4.36 -15.13
CA LYS A 27 -17.74 4.92 -13.95
C LYS A 27 -16.34 4.35 -13.73
N LEU A 28 -16.11 3.05 -13.98
CA LEU A 28 -14.77 2.46 -13.92
C LEU A 28 -13.87 2.90 -15.08
N SER A 29 -14.47 3.19 -16.25
CA SER A 29 -13.78 3.76 -17.41
C SER A 29 -13.55 5.28 -17.32
N PHE A 30 -14.24 5.99 -16.41
CA PHE A 30 -14.03 7.42 -16.17
C PHE A 30 -12.76 7.74 -15.36
N ILE A 31 -12.32 6.82 -14.48
CA ILE A 31 -11.15 7.03 -13.60
C ILE A 31 -9.85 6.95 -14.39
N THR A 32 -9.76 6.08 -15.40
CA THR A 32 -8.53 5.87 -16.18
C THR A 32 -8.22 7.01 -17.16
N GLN A 33 -9.23 7.78 -17.60
CA GLN A 33 -9.05 8.86 -18.58
C GLN A 33 -8.68 10.23 -17.96
N ARG A 34 -8.63 10.36 -16.62
CA ARG A 34 -8.41 11.65 -15.92
C ARG A 34 -7.17 11.69 -15.01
N ILE A 35 -6.25 10.72 -15.16
CA ILE A 35 -5.00 10.70 -14.38
C ILE A 35 -3.96 11.62 -15.02
N VAL A 36 -3.69 12.74 -14.35
CA VAL A 36 -2.66 13.73 -14.69
C VAL A 36 -1.42 13.54 -13.82
N LYS A 37 -0.26 13.95 -14.31
CA LYS A 37 0.96 14.03 -13.50
C LYS A 37 1.01 15.43 -12.89
N GLY A 38 1.21 15.51 -11.58
CA GLY A 38 1.28 16.78 -10.88
C GLY A 38 1.76 16.62 -9.45
N PHE A 39 1.93 17.76 -8.80
CA PHE A 39 2.21 17.82 -7.37
C PHE A 39 0.89 17.89 -6.60
N PRO A 40 0.74 17.13 -5.50
CA PRO A 40 -0.47 17.19 -4.69
C PRO A 40 -0.74 18.64 -4.24
N PRO A 41 -1.93 19.19 -4.50
CA PRO A 41 -2.22 20.60 -4.19
C PRO A 41 -2.41 20.84 -2.69
N VAL A 42 -2.78 19.80 -1.94
CA VAL A 42 -3.00 19.86 -0.49
C VAL A 42 -1.98 18.95 0.18
N SER A 43 -1.18 19.52 1.07
CA SER A 43 -0.28 18.77 1.95
C SER A 43 -0.89 18.70 3.35
N PRO A 44 -0.90 17.52 4.00
CA PRO A 44 -1.48 17.37 5.33
C PRO A 44 -0.62 17.97 6.45
N PHE A 45 0.67 18.20 6.20
CA PHE A 45 1.60 18.82 7.14
C PHE A 45 2.66 19.66 6.44
N ILE A 46 3.30 20.55 7.21
CA ILE A 46 4.34 21.47 6.74
C ILE A 46 5.66 20.70 6.55
N GLY A 47 6.37 20.96 5.46
CA GLY A 47 7.67 20.34 5.18
C GLY A 47 7.62 19.07 4.32
N VAL A 48 6.48 18.80 3.67
CA VAL A 48 6.36 17.74 2.66
C VAL A 48 7.20 18.10 1.43
N SER A 49 8.11 17.21 1.03
CA SER A 49 8.82 17.30 -0.24
C SER A 49 7.83 17.08 -1.40
N PRO A 50 7.73 18.01 -2.37
CA PRO A 50 6.82 17.86 -3.49
C PRO A 50 7.33 16.75 -4.41
N THR A 51 6.66 15.60 -4.39
CA THR A 51 6.94 14.48 -5.31
C THR A 51 5.95 14.49 -6.47
N LEU A 52 6.45 14.27 -7.68
CA LEU A 52 5.59 14.16 -8.85
C LEU A 52 4.81 12.83 -8.80
N CYS A 53 3.50 12.92 -8.64
CA CYS A 53 2.59 11.79 -8.49
C CYS A 53 1.53 11.77 -9.59
N TYR A 54 0.86 10.62 -9.72
CA TYR A 54 -0.39 10.51 -10.47
C TYR A 54 -1.54 11.01 -9.63
N LEU A 55 -2.25 12.01 -10.15
CA LEU A 55 -3.37 12.66 -9.50
C LEU A 55 -4.59 12.67 -10.43
N LEU A 56 -5.77 12.76 -9.82
CA LEU A 56 -7.02 12.99 -10.52
C LEU A 56 -7.14 14.48 -10.86
N LYS A 57 -7.59 14.78 -12.09
CA LYS A 57 -7.84 16.16 -12.53
C LYS A 57 -8.88 16.88 -11.67
N GLU A 58 -9.89 16.14 -11.21
CA GLU A 58 -10.94 16.64 -10.32
C GLU A 58 -10.88 15.88 -9.00
N LYS A 59 -11.04 16.62 -7.89
CA LYS A 59 -11.08 16.05 -6.54
C LYS A 59 -12.27 15.10 -6.43
N LYS A 60 -12.02 13.89 -5.94
CA LYS A 60 -13.07 12.91 -5.70
C LYS A 60 -13.95 13.36 -4.52
N PRO A 61 -15.29 13.24 -4.59
CA PRO A 61 -16.14 13.60 -3.46
C PRO A 61 -15.89 12.66 -2.28
N LEU A 62 -15.94 13.19 -1.06
CA LEU A 62 -15.57 12.47 0.16
C LEU A 62 -16.40 11.20 0.39
N CYS A 63 -17.68 11.21 -0.01
CA CYS A 63 -18.56 10.05 0.06
C CYS A 63 -18.09 8.87 -0.81
N CYS A 64 -17.38 9.11 -1.92
CA CYS A 64 -16.86 8.05 -2.78
C CYS A 64 -15.51 7.48 -2.29
N LEU A 65 -14.83 8.16 -1.36
CA LEU A 65 -13.60 7.65 -0.76
C LEU A 65 -13.89 6.51 0.22
N GLN A 66 -15.03 6.58 0.89
CA GLN A 66 -15.43 5.59 1.88
C GLN A 66 -15.96 4.33 1.19
N LEU A 67 -15.34 3.19 1.49
CA LEU A 67 -15.76 1.87 1.08
C LEU A 67 -16.94 1.41 1.97
N ALA A 68 -17.83 0.59 1.42
CA ALA A 68 -19.03 0.05 2.08
C ALA A 68 -20.14 1.04 2.46
N GLN A 69 -19.98 2.34 2.20
CA GLN A 69 -21.08 3.29 2.26
C GLN A 69 -21.68 3.51 0.87
N VAL A 70 -22.95 3.19 0.73
CA VAL A 70 -23.71 3.53 -0.48
C VAL A 70 -23.88 5.05 -0.52
N CYS A 71 -23.51 5.66 -1.64
CA CYS A 71 -23.76 7.07 -1.93
C CYS A 71 -24.42 7.22 -3.30
N GLU A 72 -24.97 8.39 -3.60
CA GLU A 72 -25.60 8.68 -4.90
C GLU A 72 -24.64 8.45 -6.09
N HIS A 73 -23.35 8.57 -5.85
CA HIS A 73 -22.31 8.35 -6.85
C HIS A 73 -21.88 6.89 -6.98
N CYS A 74 -22.05 6.05 -5.97
CA CYS A 74 -21.51 4.68 -5.94
C CYS A 74 -22.33 3.80 -5.00
N SER A 75 -22.92 2.73 -5.55
CA SER A 75 -23.71 1.75 -4.80
C SER A 75 -22.93 0.51 -4.37
N TYR A 76 -21.61 0.49 -4.56
CA TYR A 76 -20.79 -0.66 -4.23
C TYR A 76 -20.62 -0.82 -2.72
N ARG A 77 -20.91 -2.02 -2.23
CA ARG A 77 -20.81 -2.35 -0.79
C ARG A 77 -19.51 -3.04 -0.43
N ASN A 78 -18.92 -3.77 -1.38
CA ASN A 78 -17.71 -4.55 -1.16
C ASN A 78 -16.60 -4.14 -2.13
N ALA A 79 -15.35 -4.30 -1.69
CA ALA A 79 -14.18 -4.14 -2.55
C ALA A 79 -14.25 -4.97 -3.84
N LYS A 80 -14.83 -6.18 -3.76
CA LYS A 80 -14.98 -7.11 -4.89
C LYS A 80 -15.82 -6.53 -6.03
N GLU A 81 -16.80 -5.68 -5.72
CA GLU A 81 -17.71 -5.11 -6.72
C GLU A 81 -17.04 -4.05 -7.60
N TYR A 82 -15.92 -3.47 -7.13
CA TYR A 82 -15.13 -2.54 -7.93
C TYR A 82 -14.34 -3.23 -9.04
N ASN A 83 -14.17 -4.55 -9.01
CA ASN A 83 -13.51 -5.37 -10.04
C ASN A 83 -12.21 -4.73 -10.59
N TRP A 84 -11.29 -4.40 -9.68
CA TRP A 84 -10.00 -3.81 -10.07
C TRP A 84 -9.14 -4.82 -10.85
N GLN A 85 -8.40 -4.32 -11.83
CA GLN A 85 -7.50 -5.13 -12.66
C GLN A 85 -6.30 -5.66 -11.86
N ASN A 86 -5.76 -4.81 -10.97
CA ASN A 86 -4.60 -5.14 -10.15
C ASN A 86 -5.02 -5.58 -8.75
N LYS A 87 -4.15 -6.36 -8.10
CA LYS A 87 -4.34 -6.79 -6.73
C LYS A 87 -4.28 -5.60 -5.76
N THR A 88 -5.02 -5.71 -4.66
CA THR A 88 -5.17 -4.62 -3.70
C THR A 88 -4.09 -4.66 -2.63
N ILE A 89 -3.80 -3.48 -2.07
CA ILE A 89 -2.98 -3.32 -0.88
C ILE A 89 -3.91 -2.83 0.22
N ILE A 90 -3.95 -3.56 1.34
CA ILE A 90 -4.73 -3.17 2.53
C ILE A 90 -3.76 -2.63 3.56
N LEU A 91 -3.96 -1.40 4.04
CA LEU A 91 -3.24 -0.82 5.17
C LEU A 91 -4.19 -0.77 6.36
N ALA A 92 -3.84 -1.42 7.46
CA ALA A 92 -4.63 -1.42 8.68
C ALA A 92 -3.91 -0.62 9.79
N ALA A 93 -4.62 0.36 10.37
CA ALA A 93 -4.12 1.26 11.40
C ALA A 93 -5.24 1.69 12.37
N ASP A 94 -4.90 2.15 13.58
CA ASP A 94 -5.89 2.67 14.55
C ASP A 94 -6.50 4.00 14.03
N TYR A 95 -5.65 4.96 13.67
CA TYR A 95 -6.04 6.29 13.22
C TYR A 95 -5.31 6.71 11.95
N ALA A 96 -5.89 7.68 11.24
CA ALA A 96 -5.27 8.25 10.05
C ALA A 96 -4.15 9.24 10.41
N SER A 97 -2.94 8.73 10.58
CA SER A 97 -1.76 9.56 10.81
C SER A 97 -1.24 10.19 9.52
N ASN A 98 -0.49 11.29 9.66
CA ASN A 98 0.25 11.90 8.55
C ASN A 98 1.26 10.94 7.90
N GLY A 99 1.70 9.91 8.62
CA GLY A 99 2.57 8.86 8.09
C GLY A 99 1.94 8.06 6.94
N ILE A 100 0.62 7.88 6.95
CA ILE A 100 -0.10 7.20 5.87
C ILE A 100 0.00 7.97 4.55
N TYR A 101 0.09 9.30 4.60
CA TYR A 101 0.31 10.11 3.41
C TYR A 101 1.68 9.79 2.77
N ASN A 102 2.72 9.66 3.58
CA ASN A 102 4.06 9.24 3.13
C ASN A 102 4.09 7.78 2.61
N PHE A 103 3.14 6.95 3.03
CA PHE A 103 2.95 5.60 2.47
C PHE A 103 2.34 5.65 1.05
N ILE A 104 1.39 6.55 0.79
CA ILE A 104 0.69 6.66 -0.50
C ILE A 104 1.59 7.28 -1.58
N ILE A 105 2.41 8.28 -1.22
CA ILE A 105 3.25 9.03 -2.18
C ILE A 105 4.10 8.11 -3.07
N PRO A 106 4.97 7.22 -2.55
CA PRO A 106 5.83 6.39 -3.40
C PRO A 106 5.05 5.35 -4.22
N LEU A 107 3.87 4.93 -3.73
CA LEU A 107 2.97 4.01 -4.43
C LEU A 107 2.20 4.68 -5.57
N ARG A 108 2.18 6.02 -5.61
CA ARG A 108 1.52 6.82 -6.65
C ARG A 108 2.49 7.70 -7.43
N ALA A 109 3.79 7.54 -7.21
CA ALA A 109 4.82 8.31 -7.89
C ALA A 109 4.84 8.07 -9.42
N HIS A 110 5.29 9.09 -10.15
CA HIS A 110 5.29 9.11 -11.62
C HIS A 110 6.12 8.00 -12.28
N PHE A 111 7.10 7.42 -11.57
CA PHE A 111 7.99 6.39 -12.09
C PHE A 111 7.29 5.04 -12.24
N ARG A 112 6.15 4.82 -11.57
CA ARG A 112 5.31 3.63 -11.80
C ARG A 112 4.54 3.79 -13.11
N SER A 113 4.22 2.66 -13.76
CA SER A 113 3.34 2.70 -14.93
C SER A 113 1.89 2.90 -14.49
N LYS A 114 1.09 3.64 -15.29
CA LYS A 114 -0.33 3.89 -14.98
C LYS A 114 -1.14 2.60 -14.83
N THR A 115 -0.75 1.55 -15.55
CA THR A 115 -1.43 0.25 -15.57
C THR A 115 -1.05 -0.65 -14.40
N SER A 116 0.07 -0.39 -13.70
CA SER A 116 0.52 -1.18 -12.54
C SER A 116 0.13 -0.57 -11.19
N LEU A 117 -0.74 0.45 -11.18
CA LEU A 117 -1.18 1.06 -9.93
C LEU A 117 -2.09 0.09 -9.17
N ASN A 118 -1.63 -0.35 -7.99
CA ASN A 118 -2.40 -1.19 -7.09
C ASN A 118 -3.40 -0.34 -6.30
N PRO A 119 -4.70 -0.72 -6.24
CA PRO A 119 -5.66 -0.05 -5.37
C PRO A 119 -5.23 -0.15 -3.91
N ILE A 120 -5.38 0.94 -3.15
CA ILE A 120 -5.03 1.01 -1.73
C ILE A 120 -6.32 1.19 -0.93
N ILE A 121 -6.49 0.35 0.09
CA ILE A 121 -7.61 0.40 1.02
C ILE A 121 -7.05 0.66 2.43
N LEU A 122 -7.47 1.75 3.04
CA LEU A 122 -7.13 2.11 4.42
C LEU A 122 -8.21 1.57 5.35
N LEU A 123 -7.90 0.52 6.12
CA LEU A 123 -8.76 -0.01 7.17
C LEU A 123 -8.41 0.71 8.48
N LEU A 124 -9.31 1.57 8.95
CA LEU A 124 -9.09 2.43 10.11
C LEU A 124 -10.09 2.10 11.22
N GLU A 125 -9.63 2.03 12.47
CA GLU A 125 -10.52 1.83 13.62
C GLU A 125 -11.27 3.12 13.99
N ARG A 126 -10.68 4.28 13.68
CA ARG A 126 -11.27 5.61 13.88
C ARG A 126 -11.53 6.32 12.56
N ARG A 127 -12.56 7.18 12.57
CA ARG A 127 -12.87 8.01 11.39
C ARG A 127 -11.73 9.01 11.14
N PRO A 128 -11.23 9.12 9.91
CA PRO A 128 -10.19 10.07 9.55
C PRO A 128 -10.71 11.52 9.57
N GLU A 129 -9.81 12.46 9.83
CA GLU A 129 -10.11 13.88 9.74
C GLU A 129 -10.38 14.33 8.30
N ILE A 130 -11.20 15.36 8.14
CA ILE A 130 -11.61 15.89 6.83
C ILE A 130 -10.40 16.45 6.07
N ALA A 131 -9.46 17.09 6.77
CA ALA A 131 -8.24 17.63 6.16
C ALA A 131 -7.38 16.53 5.50
N PHE A 132 -7.27 15.37 6.15
CA PHE A 132 -6.57 14.22 5.62
C PHE A 132 -7.30 13.61 4.41
N LEU A 133 -8.63 13.47 4.51
CA LEU A 133 -9.46 12.99 3.39
C LEU A 133 -9.35 13.89 2.15
N ASP A 134 -9.28 15.20 2.37
CA ASP A 134 -9.12 16.19 1.31
C ASP A 134 -7.80 16.05 0.55
N ALA A 135 -6.71 15.75 1.26
CA ALA A 135 -5.41 15.46 0.66
C ALA A 135 -5.45 14.15 -0.15
N ILE A 136 -6.09 13.10 0.38
CA ILE A 136 -6.17 11.79 -0.28
C ILE A 136 -7.10 11.78 -1.49
N ALA A 137 -8.12 12.64 -1.52
CA ALA A 137 -9.13 12.67 -2.58
C ALA A 137 -8.59 12.95 -3.99
N TYR A 138 -7.37 13.49 -4.10
CA TYR A 138 -6.69 13.69 -5.38
C TYR A 138 -5.99 12.43 -5.90
N PHE A 139 -5.72 11.43 -5.06
CA PHE A 139 -5.00 10.23 -5.49
C PHE A 139 -5.94 9.20 -6.13
N PRO A 140 -5.54 8.58 -7.26
CA PRO A 140 -6.33 7.56 -7.91
C PRO A 140 -6.31 6.26 -7.09
N LEU A 141 -7.43 5.54 -7.11
CA LEU A 141 -7.58 4.19 -6.53
C LEU A 141 -7.18 4.13 -5.04
N VAL A 142 -7.48 5.16 -4.26
CA VAL A 142 -7.36 5.15 -2.80
C VAL A 142 -8.75 5.22 -2.18
N TYR A 143 -8.99 4.36 -1.21
CA TYR A 143 -10.25 4.21 -0.47
C TYR A 143 -9.96 4.01 1.00
N TRP A 144 -10.91 4.34 1.87
CA TRP A 144 -10.82 4.04 3.29
C TRP A 144 -12.10 3.35 3.77
N MET A 145 -12.00 2.56 4.84
CA MET A 145 -13.09 1.81 5.46
C MET A 145 -12.93 1.89 6.97
N LEU A 146 -14.04 2.02 7.68
CA LEU A 146 -14.06 1.88 9.13
C LEU A 146 -14.12 0.37 9.48
N GLY A 147 -13.17 -0.12 10.27
CA GLY A 147 -13.14 -1.51 10.70
C GLY A 147 -11.81 -1.89 11.36
N SER A 148 -11.76 -3.10 11.89
CA SER A 148 -10.57 -3.64 12.58
C SER A 148 -10.10 -4.95 11.93
N ILE A 149 -8.82 -5.29 12.12
CA ILE A 149 -8.23 -6.56 11.66
C ILE A 149 -8.78 -7.74 12.45
N ASP A 150 -9.22 -7.50 13.69
CA ASP A 150 -9.79 -8.54 14.55
C ASP A 150 -11.15 -9.04 14.03
N CYS A 151 -11.85 -8.22 13.24
CA CYS A 151 -13.13 -8.54 12.64
C CYS A 151 -12.96 -9.16 11.25
N LEU A 152 -13.30 -10.45 11.12
CA LEU A 152 -13.24 -11.15 9.84
C LEU A 152 -14.14 -10.53 8.76
N ASP A 153 -15.32 -10.04 9.15
CA ASP A 153 -16.27 -9.43 8.20
C ASP A 153 -15.70 -8.17 7.56
N ASP A 154 -14.99 -7.34 8.33
CA ASP A 154 -14.37 -6.12 7.82
C ASP A 154 -13.22 -6.43 6.85
N LEU A 155 -12.41 -7.45 7.16
CA LEU A 155 -11.38 -7.95 6.24
C LEU A 155 -11.97 -8.49 4.93
N LEU A 156 -13.09 -9.22 5.02
CA LEU A 156 -13.80 -9.74 3.83
C LEU A 156 -14.41 -8.61 2.99
N ARG A 157 -14.99 -7.58 3.62
CA ARG A 157 -15.51 -6.39 2.94
C ARG A 157 -14.42 -5.56 2.28
N ALA A 158 -13.27 -5.43 2.94
CA ALA A 158 -12.05 -4.83 2.39
C ALA A 158 -11.47 -5.66 1.23
N GLY A 159 -11.92 -6.90 1.05
CA GLY A 159 -11.52 -7.73 -0.09
C GLY A 159 -10.17 -8.40 0.10
N ILE A 160 -9.85 -8.84 1.33
CA ILE A 160 -8.60 -9.53 1.66
C ILE A 160 -8.27 -10.70 0.70
N THR A 161 -9.27 -11.40 0.17
CA THR A 161 -9.08 -12.49 -0.80
C THR A 161 -8.46 -12.04 -2.14
N LEU A 162 -8.60 -10.77 -2.50
CA LEU A 162 -8.04 -10.17 -3.71
C LEU A 162 -6.75 -9.38 -3.42
N ALA A 163 -6.38 -9.25 -2.15
CA ALA A 163 -5.22 -8.49 -1.73
C ALA A 163 -3.94 -9.28 -2.01
N GLU A 164 -2.92 -8.55 -2.44
CA GLU A 164 -1.57 -9.11 -2.54
C GLU A 164 -0.83 -8.98 -1.22
N ASN A 165 -0.92 -7.79 -0.62
CA ASN A 165 -0.19 -7.42 0.56
C ASN A 165 -1.13 -6.75 1.57
N VAL A 166 -0.99 -7.16 2.83
CA VAL A 166 -1.64 -6.52 3.98
C VAL A 166 -0.56 -5.91 4.86
N VAL A 167 -0.63 -4.60 5.07
CA VAL A 167 0.29 -3.85 5.91
C VAL A 167 -0.43 -3.53 7.21
N VAL A 168 0.14 -3.95 8.34
CA VAL A 168 -0.42 -3.77 9.68
C VAL A 168 0.51 -2.85 10.47
N VAL A 169 -0.02 -1.69 10.86
CA VAL A 169 0.68 -0.67 11.65
C VAL A 169 0.38 -0.90 13.13
N ASN A 170 1.37 -0.65 14.01
CA ASN A 170 1.17 -0.86 15.43
C ASN A 170 0.17 0.14 16.05
N LYS A 171 -0.59 -0.32 17.05
CA LYS A 171 -1.53 0.53 17.79
C LYS A 171 -0.77 1.30 18.87
N GLU A 172 -0.42 2.54 18.59
CA GLU A 172 0.40 3.38 19.50
C GLU A 172 -0.27 3.67 20.86
N LEU A 173 -1.60 3.67 20.94
CA LEU A 173 -2.33 4.25 22.08
C LEU A 173 -2.83 3.24 23.12
N SER A 174 -2.94 1.95 22.80
CA SER A 174 -3.55 0.95 23.72
C SER A 174 -2.55 0.19 24.59
N ASN A 175 -1.26 0.35 24.31
CA ASN A 175 -0.27 -0.66 24.61
C ASN A 175 0.83 -0.20 25.59
N SER A 176 0.78 1.06 26.04
CA SER A 176 1.86 1.71 26.81
C SER A 176 1.68 1.72 28.33
N ALA A 177 0.64 1.08 28.87
CA ALA A 177 0.26 1.30 30.27
C ALA A 177 0.92 0.36 31.29
N GLU A 178 1.41 -0.82 30.90
CA GLU A 178 1.78 -1.85 31.90
C GLU A 178 3.15 -2.51 31.66
N GLU A 179 3.50 -2.95 30.44
CA GLU A 179 4.82 -3.52 30.13
C GLU A 179 5.22 -3.35 28.64
N ASP A 180 6.47 -2.95 28.37
CA ASP A 180 6.95 -2.74 27.01
C ASP A 180 6.94 -4.02 26.15
N THR A 181 7.05 -5.20 26.77
CA THR A 181 6.98 -6.49 26.07
C THR A 181 5.57 -6.82 25.58
N LEU A 182 4.54 -6.37 26.31
CA LEU A 182 3.13 -6.61 25.97
C LEU A 182 2.63 -5.61 24.94
N ALA A 183 3.43 -4.59 24.61
CA ALA A 183 3.04 -3.50 23.75
C ALA A 183 2.76 -3.92 22.29
N ASP A 184 3.09 -5.15 21.88
CA ASP A 184 2.81 -5.67 20.54
C ASP A 184 1.83 -6.87 20.56
N CYS A 185 1.30 -7.26 21.73
CA CYS A 185 0.54 -8.51 21.85
C CYS A 185 -0.73 -8.51 20.98
N ASN A 186 -1.50 -7.43 21.00
CA ASN A 186 -2.74 -7.33 20.25
C ASN A 186 -2.51 -7.46 18.74
N THR A 187 -1.49 -6.79 18.21
CA THR A 187 -1.16 -6.83 16.77
C THR A 187 -0.62 -8.19 16.35
N ILE A 188 0.22 -8.82 17.17
CA ILE A 188 0.74 -10.17 16.91
C ILE A 188 -0.40 -11.19 16.90
N VAL A 189 -1.32 -11.14 17.87
CA VAL A 189 -2.47 -12.05 17.94
C VAL A 189 -3.41 -11.86 16.75
N ALA A 190 -3.69 -10.61 16.37
CA ALA A 190 -4.52 -10.29 15.21
C ALA A 190 -3.90 -10.83 13.91
N VAL A 191 -2.61 -10.57 13.67
CA VAL A 191 -1.90 -11.02 12.47
C VAL A 191 -1.77 -12.54 12.44
N GLN A 192 -1.51 -13.19 13.57
CA GLN A 192 -1.45 -14.65 13.66
C GLN A 192 -2.81 -15.28 13.34
N THR A 193 -3.90 -14.65 13.78
CA THR A 193 -5.27 -15.09 13.46
C THR A 193 -5.55 -14.93 11.97
N MET A 194 -5.20 -13.79 11.38
CA MET A 194 -5.29 -13.55 9.94
C MET A 194 -4.49 -14.57 9.12
N PHE A 195 -3.26 -14.89 9.54
CA PHE A 195 -2.41 -15.86 8.85
C PHE A 195 -2.99 -17.28 8.85
N LYS A 196 -3.70 -17.66 9.93
CA LYS A 196 -4.43 -18.94 9.99
C LYS A 196 -5.58 -19.01 9.00
N PHE A 197 -6.30 -17.90 8.80
CA PHE A 197 -7.41 -17.84 7.84
C PHE A 197 -6.94 -17.71 6.38
N PHE A 198 -5.88 -16.95 6.14
CA PHE A 198 -5.39 -16.62 4.80
C PHE A 198 -3.88 -16.84 4.67
N PRO A 199 -3.42 -18.11 4.56
CA PRO A 199 -1.99 -18.43 4.53
C PRO A 199 -1.27 -17.99 3.24
N SER A 200 -2.01 -17.69 2.17
CA SER A 200 -1.45 -17.26 0.88
C SER A 200 -1.14 -15.76 0.83
N ILE A 201 -1.61 -14.99 1.81
CA ILE A 201 -1.48 -13.52 1.81
C ILE A 201 -0.16 -13.13 2.47
N LYS A 202 0.54 -12.19 1.83
CA LYS A 202 1.75 -11.60 2.40
C LYS A 202 1.35 -10.51 3.38
N SER A 203 1.70 -10.69 4.66
CA SER A 203 1.54 -9.65 5.67
C SER A 203 2.87 -8.97 5.99
N ILE A 204 2.84 -7.65 6.12
CA ILE A 204 3.94 -6.82 6.60
C ILE A 204 3.45 -6.17 7.89
N THR A 205 4.09 -6.47 9.01
CA THR A 205 3.66 -6.01 10.34
C THR A 205 4.73 -5.12 10.95
N GLU A 206 4.31 -3.95 11.42
CA GLU A 206 5.13 -3.09 12.24
C GLU A 206 5.03 -3.48 13.71
N LEU A 207 6.18 -3.62 14.38
CA LEU A 207 6.28 -3.89 15.80
C LEU A 207 7.13 -2.83 16.49
N SER A 208 6.77 -2.46 17.72
CA SER A 208 7.57 -1.53 18.51
C SER A 208 8.92 -2.15 18.86
N GLN A 209 8.93 -3.43 19.27
CA GLN A 209 10.16 -4.10 19.69
C GLN A 209 10.65 -5.15 18.71
N SER A 210 11.95 -5.13 18.43
CA SER A 210 12.63 -6.20 17.68
C SER A 210 12.63 -7.54 18.42
N SER A 211 12.52 -7.54 19.76
CA SER A 211 12.43 -8.74 20.60
C SER A 211 11.20 -9.59 20.24
N ASN A 212 10.07 -8.95 19.94
CA ASN A 212 8.76 -9.56 19.72
C ASN A 212 8.61 -10.26 18.35
N MET A 213 9.53 -10.01 17.41
CA MET A 213 9.50 -10.64 16.07
C MET A 213 9.49 -12.18 16.11
N ARG A 214 9.96 -12.79 17.21
CA ARG A 214 9.97 -14.24 17.41
C ARG A 214 8.58 -14.87 17.46
N PHE A 215 7.55 -14.09 17.77
CA PHE A 215 6.18 -14.57 17.92
C PHE A 215 5.38 -14.54 16.62
N MET A 216 5.92 -13.87 15.60
CA MET A 216 5.30 -13.80 14.28
C MET A 216 5.38 -15.16 13.59
N GLN A 217 4.26 -15.59 13.00
CA GLN A 217 4.14 -16.85 12.25
C GLN A 217 4.53 -18.09 13.07
N PHE A 218 4.23 -18.09 14.38
CA PHE A 218 4.58 -19.19 15.27
C PHE A 218 3.95 -20.52 14.83
N ARG A 219 4.76 -21.59 14.83
CA ARG A 219 4.35 -22.98 14.60
C ARG A 219 4.91 -23.85 15.72
N ALA A 220 4.09 -24.72 16.31
CA ALA A 220 4.45 -25.48 17.50
C ALA A 220 5.60 -26.49 17.29
N HIS A 221 5.74 -27.07 16.09
CA HIS A 221 6.69 -28.16 15.81
C HIS A 221 7.73 -27.77 14.74
N ASP A 222 8.36 -26.61 14.92
CA ASP A 222 9.37 -26.13 13.98
C ASP A 222 10.82 -26.36 14.49
N LYS A 223 11.45 -27.44 13.99
CA LYS A 223 12.85 -27.76 14.28
C LYS A 223 13.81 -26.72 13.73
N TYR A 224 13.48 -26.07 12.62
CA TYR A 224 14.32 -25.06 11.99
C TYR A 224 14.31 -23.77 12.81
N ALA A 225 13.13 -23.31 13.23
CA ALA A 225 13.03 -22.16 14.14
C ALA A 225 13.81 -22.37 15.46
N LEU A 226 13.77 -23.58 16.02
CA LEU A 226 14.56 -23.91 17.21
C LEU A 226 16.07 -23.84 16.95
N HIS A 227 16.54 -24.33 15.80
CA HIS A 227 17.95 -24.24 15.42
C HIS A 227 18.41 -22.79 15.28
N LEU A 228 17.62 -21.96 14.60
CA LEU A 228 17.87 -20.52 14.44
C LEU A 228 17.93 -19.80 15.80
N SER A 229 17.04 -20.14 16.73
CA SER A 229 17.05 -19.56 18.08
C SER A 229 18.34 -19.88 18.85
N LYS A 230 18.88 -21.10 18.70
CA LYS A 230 20.18 -21.47 19.30
C LYS A 230 21.34 -20.68 18.67
N MET A 231 21.29 -20.46 17.36
CA MET A 231 22.28 -19.63 16.66
C MET A 231 22.19 -18.17 17.10
N GLU A 232 20.99 -17.61 17.18
CA GLU A 232 20.75 -16.25 17.67
C GLU A 232 21.35 -16.05 19.06
N LYS A 233 21.12 -17.00 19.98
CA LYS A 233 21.67 -16.93 21.34
C LYS A 233 23.20 -16.87 21.33
N ARG A 234 23.85 -17.71 20.52
CA ARG A 234 25.31 -17.74 20.38
C ARG A 234 25.86 -16.44 19.80
N GLU A 235 25.19 -15.85 18.82
CA GLU A 235 25.59 -14.56 18.23
C GLU A 235 25.36 -13.37 19.18
N LYS A 236 24.33 -13.45 20.02
CA LYS A 236 24.11 -12.47 21.09
C LYS A 236 25.20 -12.56 22.15
N GLU A 237 25.63 -13.76 22.54
CA GLU A 237 26.75 -13.99 23.46
C GLU A 237 28.09 -13.48 22.90
N ARG A 238 28.23 -13.45 21.56
CA ARG A 238 29.37 -12.85 20.86
C ARG A 238 29.35 -11.31 20.82
N GLY A 239 28.27 -10.68 21.27
CA GLY A 239 28.10 -9.23 21.27
C GLY A 239 27.54 -8.64 19.97
N SER A 240 26.88 -9.44 19.12
CA SER A 240 26.26 -8.91 17.90
C SER A 240 25.03 -8.06 18.22
N HIS A 241 24.97 -6.85 17.65
CA HIS A 241 23.84 -5.94 17.78
C HIS A 241 22.63 -6.30 16.89
N ILE A 242 22.80 -7.20 15.91
CA ILE A 242 21.75 -7.59 14.94
C ILE A 242 21.46 -9.10 15.05
N SER A 243 21.33 -9.62 16.27
CA SER A 243 21.08 -11.04 16.51
C SER A 243 19.76 -11.52 15.87
N TYR A 244 18.78 -10.63 15.73
CA TYR A 244 17.48 -10.90 15.12
C TYR A 244 17.52 -11.07 13.59
N MET A 245 18.66 -10.81 12.93
CA MET A 245 18.81 -10.96 11.47
C MET A 245 18.43 -12.35 10.97
N PHE A 246 18.71 -13.38 11.78
CA PHE A 246 18.46 -14.77 11.41
C PHE A 246 17.00 -15.18 11.58
N ARG A 247 16.12 -14.31 12.10
CA ARG A 247 14.71 -14.65 12.29
C ARG A 247 13.99 -14.70 10.95
N LEU A 248 13.29 -15.80 10.70
CA LEU A 248 12.54 -16.02 9.46
C LEU A 248 11.59 -14.86 9.09
N PRO A 249 10.76 -14.33 10.01
CA PRO A 249 9.83 -13.25 9.66
C PRO A 249 10.54 -11.94 9.28
N PHE A 250 11.73 -11.70 9.85
CA PHE A 250 12.56 -10.53 9.51
C PHE A 250 13.23 -10.71 8.15
N ALA A 251 13.88 -11.86 7.91
CA ALA A 251 14.53 -12.16 6.65
C ALA A 251 13.55 -12.23 5.47
N ALA A 252 12.30 -12.64 5.71
CA ALA A 252 11.23 -12.65 4.72
C ALA A 252 10.67 -11.24 4.40
N GLY A 253 11.01 -10.22 5.18
CA GLY A 253 10.45 -8.87 5.05
C GLY A 253 9.00 -8.75 5.54
N SER A 254 8.50 -9.72 6.31
CA SER A 254 7.15 -9.71 6.88
C SER A 254 7.03 -8.87 8.15
N VAL A 255 8.15 -8.50 8.76
CA VAL A 255 8.18 -7.75 10.02
C VAL A 255 9.18 -6.62 9.93
N PHE A 256 8.76 -5.44 10.39
CA PHE A 256 9.58 -4.25 10.51
C PHE A 256 9.44 -3.68 11.92
N SER A 257 10.49 -3.08 12.46
CA SER A 257 10.42 -2.41 13.76
C SER A 257 10.99 -1.01 13.70
N ALA A 258 10.29 -0.06 14.32
CA ALA A 258 10.71 1.33 14.41
C ALA A 258 12.09 1.48 15.09
N SER A 259 12.38 0.63 16.08
CA SER A 259 13.68 0.60 16.79
C SER A 259 14.90 0.38 15.88
N MET A 260 14.71 -0.16 14.67
CA MET A 260 15.80 -0.33 13.70
C MET A 260 16.29 1.01 13.15
N LEU A 261 15.42 2.02 13.09
CA LEU A 261 15.74 3.35 12.58
C LEU A 261 16.59 4.16 13.56
N ASP A 262 16.57 3.83 14.85
CA ASP A 262 17.42 4.49 15.86
C ASP A 262 18.90 4.34 15.50
N THR A 263 19.29 3.17 14.99
CA THR A 263 20.66 2.92 14.52
C THR A 263 21.06 3.80 13.34
N LEU A 264 20.11 4.16 12.47
CA LEU A 264 20.34 5.08 11.37
C LEU A 264 20.64 6.48 11.89
N LEU A 265 19.95 6.93 12.94
CA LEU A 265 20.21 8.23 13.56
C LEU A 265 21.61 8.29 14.18
N TYR A 266 22.04 7.25 14.89
CA TYR A 266 23.41 7.17 15.42
C TYR A 266 24.46 7.14 14.32
N GLN A 267 24.19 6.47 13.20
CA GLN A 267 25.09 6.48 12.04
C GLN A 267 25.13 7.82 11.32
N ALA A 268 24.02 8.55 11.30
CA ALA A 268 23.93 9.87 10.70
C ALA A 268 24.85 10.89 11.38
N PHE A 269 25.12 10.72 12.68
CA PHE A 269 26.09 11.57 13.40
C PHE A 269 27.50 11.52 12.78
N VAL A 270 27.92 10.35 12.28
CA VAL A 270 29.24 10.20 11.65
C VAL A 270 29.17 10.42 10.14
N LYS A 271 28.00 10.16 9.54
CA LYS A 271 27.79 10.15 8.10
C LYS A 271 26.56 10.98 7.74
N ASP A 272 26.79 12.27 7.48
CA ASP A 272 25.74 13.24 7.16
C ASP A 272 24.89 12.86 5.94
N TYR A 273 25.46 12.11 5.00
CA TYR A 273 24.79 11.70 3.76
C TYR A 273 23.79 10.54 3.94
N VAL A 274 23.80 9.82 5.07
CA VAL A 274 23.00 8.60 5.24
C VAL A 274 21.50 8.89 5.20
N ILE A 275 21.06 9.97 5.85
CA ILE A 275 19.64 10.34 5.87
C ILE A 275 19.17 10.71 4.46
N THR A 276 19.89 11.59 3.78
CA THR A 276 19.56 12.00 2.41
C THR A 276 19.55 10.81 1.46
N PHE A 277 20.53 9.91 1.58
CA PHE A 277 20.62 8.71 0.75
C PHE A 277 19.42 7.78 0.96
N VAL A 278 19.04 7.50 2.20
CA VAL A 278 17.88 6.64 2.51
C VAL A 278 16.58 7.30 2.05
N ARG A 279 16.42 8.62 2.19
CA ARG A 279 15.24 9.34 1.71
C ARG A 279 15.10 9.31 0.18
N LEU A 280 16.21 9.37 -0.55
CA LEU A 280 16.23 9.19 -2.00
C LEU A 280 15.88 7.75 -2.39
N LEU A 281 16.41 6.75 -1.69
CA LEU A 281 16.09 5.33 -1.94
C LEU A 281 14.62 5.01 -1.71
N LEU A 282 14.01 5.57 -0.66
CA LEU A 282 12.59 5.43 -0.36
C LEU A 282 11.70 6.24 -1.32
N GLY A 283 12.28 7.20 -2.05
CA GLY A 283 11.57 8.08 -2.98
C GLY A 283 10.73 9.16 -2.30
N ILE A 284 11.03 9.48 -1.03
CA ILE A 284 10.41 10.59 -0.28
C ILE A 284 10.93 11.92 -0.82
N ASP A 285 12.25 12.00 -0.98
CA ASP A 285 12.88 13.13 -1.66
C ASP A 285 13.18 12.72 -3.10
N GLN A 286 12.96 13.64 -4.03
CA GLN A 286 13.34 13.45 -5.43
C GLN A 286 14.15 14.65 -5.89
N ALA A 287 15.31 14.37 -6.47
CA ALA A 287 16.16 15.35 -7.12
C ALA A 287 16.19 15.06 -8.62
N PRO A 288 16.31 16.08 -9.49
CA PRO A 288 16.52 15.84 -10.92
C PRO A 288 17.73 14.91 -11.14
N GLY A 289 17.52 13.79 -11.84
CA GLY A 289 18.55 12.76 -12.04
C GLY A 289 18.62 11.67 -10.97
N SER A 290 17.75 11.65 -9.96
CA SER A 290 17.67 10.56 -8.98
C SER A 290 17.06 9.28 -9.58
N GLY A 291 17.58 8.12 -9.19
CA GLY A 291 17.00 6.81 -9.52
C GLY A 291 15.91 6.36 -8.55
N PHE A 292 15.21 5.27 -8.89
CA PHE A 292 14.18 4.66 -8.05
C PHE A 292 14.39 3.14 -7.93
N LEU A 293 13.95 2.57 -6.81
CA LEU A 293 14.00 1.13 -6.59
C LEU A 293 12.92 0.44 -7.45
N THR A 294 13.34 -0.57 -8.22
CA THR A 294 12.45 -1.43 -8.99
C THR A 294 12.82 -2.88 -8.75
N SER A 295 11.81 -3.74 -8.65
CA SER A 295 12.00 -5.19 -8.80
C SER A 295 11.89 -5.53 -10.27
N GLY A 296 12.85 -6.30 -10.78
CA GLY A 296 12.70 -7.00 -12.06
C GLY A 296 12.33 -8.43 -11.75
N ASP A 297 11.19 -8.89 -12.25
CA ASP A 297 10.85 -10.31 -12.18
C ASP A 297 11.74 -11.03 -13.19
N SER A 298 12.67 -11.85 -12.67
CA SER A 298 13.45 -12.76 -13.48
C SER A 298 12.56 -13.93 -13.86
N ASP A 299 11.70 -13.74 -14.88
CA ASP A 299 10.91 -14.83 -15.43
C ASP A 299 11.84 -15.92 -15.97
N ALA A 300 11.73 -17.10 -15.36
CA ALA A 300 12.78 -18.11 -15.25
C ALA A 300 12.98 -19.00 -16.49
N GLU A 301 12.49 -18.63 -17.67
CA GLU A 301 12.72 -19.42 -18.90
C GLU A 301 13.57 -18.71 -19.96
N SER A 302 13.54 -17.38 -20.05
CA SER A 302 14.33 -16.64 -21.05
C SER A 302 15.72 -16.20 -20.55
N ASP A 303 15.95 -16.20 -19.24
CA ASP A 303 17.18 -15.69 -18.61
C ASP A 303 18.20 -16.79 -18.20
N VAL A 304 17.86 -18.06 -18.46
CA VAL A 304 18.70 -19.23 -18.14
C VAL A 304 20.06 -19.17 -18.86
N GLY A 305 20.14 -18.46 -19.99
CA GLY A 305 21.38 -18.24 -20.75
C GLY A 305 22.32 -17.18 -20.18
N ILE A 306 21.83 -16.26 -19.33
CA ILE A 306 22.61 -15.14 -18.76
C ILE A 306 22.89 -15.35 -17.26
N GLY A 307 22.08 -16.15 -16.57
CA GLY A 307 21.98 -16.18 -15.10
C GLY A 307 22.67 -17.33 -14.35
N ARG A 308 23.85 -17.82 -14.74
CA ARG A 308 24.60 -18.80 -13.91
C ARG A 308 25.40 -18.18 -12.77
N THR A 309 25.63 -16.86 -12.80
CA THR A 309 26.30 -16.10 -11.74
C THR A 309 25.61 -14.74 -11.64
N TYR A 310 25.74 -14.05 -10.50
CA TYR A 310 25.26 -12.67 -10.32
C TYR A 310 26.06 -11.70 -11.22
N LYS A 311 25.92 -11.83 -12.53
CA LYS A 311 26.48 -10.96 -13.59
C LYS A 311 25.34 -10.26 -14.33
N MET A 312 24.42 -9.66 -13.58
CA MET A 312 23.39 -8.79 -14.14
C MET A 312 23.99 -7.39 -14.37
N ARG A 313 24.69 -7.19 -15.50
CA ARG A 313 25.33 -5.89 -15.81
C ARG A 313 25.15 -5.37 -17.25
N ARG A 314 24.16 -5.86 -18.00
CA ARG A 314 23.93 -5.38 -19.38
C ARG A 314 22.52 -4.88 -19.73
N SER A 315 21.46 -5.31 -19.05
CA SER A 315 20.10 -4.90 -19.47
C SER A 315 19.61 -3.56 -18.86
N ALA A 316 20.11 -3.19 -17.67
CA ALA A 316 19.72 -1.93 -17.01
C ALA A 316 20.19 -0.66 -17.74
N ALA A 317 21.15 -0.77 -18.67
CA ALA A 317 21.60 0.35 -19.50
C ALA A 317 20.56 0.80 -20.54
N SER A 318 19.60 -0.06 -20.91
CA SER A 318 18.55 0.30 -21.87
C SER A 318 17.52 1.27 -21.28
N CYS A 319 17.27 1.22 -19.97
CA CYS A 319 16.36 2.14 -19.27
C CYS A 319 16.98 3.53 -19.10
N LEU A 320 18.32 3.61 -18.96
CA LEU A 320 19.05 4.88 -18.92
C LEU A 320 19.07 5.58 -20.29
N ALA A 321 19.12 4.82 -21.39
CA ALA A 321 19.14 5.40 -22.74
C ALA A 321 17.81 6.07 -23.14
N ASN A 322 16.67 5.58 -22.63
CA ASN A 322 15.35 6.14 -22.95
C ASN A 322 14.98 7.39 -22.14
N CYS A 323 15.72 7.71 -21.07
CA CYS A 323 15.51 8.96 -20.33
C CYS A 323 16.26 10.14 -20.97
N ALA A 324 17.38 9.91 -21.65
CA ALA A 324 18.17 10.97 -22.30
C ALA A 324 17.53 11.52 -23.60
N SER A 325 16.55 10.83 -24.19
CA SER A 325 15.96 11.20 -25.49
C SER A 325 14.63 11.96 -25.40
N ARG A 326 14.08 12.19 -24.20
CA ARG A 326 12.75 12.82 -24.03
C ARG A 326 12.75 14.31 -23.68
N ASP A 327 13.90 14.92 -23.42
CA ASP A 327 13.98 16.34 -22.98
C ASP A 327 14.08 17.37 -24.13
N LYS A 328 13.84 17.00 -25.39
CA LYS A 328 13.93 17.93 -26.53
C LYS A 328 12.61 18.39 -27.15
N SER A 329 11.44 18.08 -26.58
CA SER A 329 10.15 18.41 -27.23
C SER A 329 9.11 19.15 -26.38
N THR A 330 9.46 19.74 -25.23
CA THR A 330 8.52 20.62 -24.49
C THR A 330 9.22 21.83 -23.86
N SER A 331 9.73 22.73 -24.70
CA SER A 331 10.04 24.10 -24.27
C SER A 331 9.79 25.09 -25.41
N ALA A 332 8.51 25.36 -25.70
CA ALA A 332 8.10 26.58 -26.38
C ALA A 332 6.63 26.86 -26.09
N VAL A 333 6.34 28.15 -25.84
CA VAL A 333 5.03 28.81 -25.75
C VAL A 333 4.37 28.80 -24.36
N SER A 334 4.68 29.83 -23.55
CA SER A 334 3.75 30.93 -23.26
C SER A 334 4.34 31.88 -22.20
N ASN A 335 4.91 33.00 -22.66
CA ASN A 335 5.04 34.21 -21.85
C ASN A 335 3.97 35.19 -22.34
N MET A 336 3.07 35.57 -21.44
CA MET A 336 2.54 36.92 -21.30
C MET A 336 2.63 37.27 -19.82
#